data_AF-A0A3D5XTC6-F1
#
_entry.id   AF-A0A3D5XTC6-F1
#
_cell.length_a   1.000
_cell.length_b   1.000
_cell.length_c   1.000
_cell.angle_alpha   90.00
_cell.angle_beta   90.00
_cell.angle_gamma   90.00
#
_symmetry.space_group_name_H-M   'P 1'
#
loop_
_entity.id
_entity.type
_entity.pdbx_description
1 polymer ?
#
loop_
_entity_poly.entity_id
_entity_poly.type
_entity_poly.pdbx_seq_one_letter_code
_entity_poly.pdbx_strand_id
1 'polypeptide(L)' 'MKTNEFDFYLPEELIAQHPVDDRKSSRMLVLHKNTNEIEHKHFYDIISYLKKGDVLVRN' A
#
# COMPACT_ATOMS: atom_id res chain seq x y z
N MET A 1 12.92 7.00 20.51
CA MET A 1 12.37 5.83 19.82
C MET A 1 13.50 4.89 19.51
N LYS A 2 13.35 3.61 19.84
CA LYS A 2 14.35 2.59 19.54
C LYS A 2 13.99 1.97 18.19
N THR A 3 14.97 1.69 17.34
CA THR A 3 14.74 1.09 16.01
C THR A 3 13.96 -0.23 16.09
N ASN A 4 14.18 -1.00 17.16
CA ASN A 4 13.51 -2.27 17.40
C ASN A 4 11.99 -2.15 17.60
N GLU A 5 11.45 -0.96 17.87
CA GLU A 5 10.00 -0.73 17.96
C GLU A 5 9.30 -0.83 16.59
N PHE A 6 10.07 -0.89 15.50
CA PHE A 6 9.59 -0.99 14.12
C PHE A 6 10.05 -2.27 13.42
N ASP A 7 10.67 -3.20 14.16
CA ASP A 7 11.14 -4.48 13.61
C ASP A 7 9.97 -5.46 13.47
N PHE A 8 9.95 -6.21 12.37
CA PHE A 8 8.93 -7.23 12.10
C PHE A 8 9.52 -8.37 11.28
N TYR A 9 8.99 -9.57 11.46
CA TYR A 9 9.40 -10.72 10.67
C TYR A 9 8.90 -10.58 9.21
N LEU A 10 9.84 -10.54 8.27
CA LEU A 10 9.58 -10.49 6.83
C LEU A 10 10.25 -11.70 6.15
N PRO A 11 9.48 -12.71 5.72
CA PRO A 11 10.00 -13.78 4.89
C PRO A 11 10.63 -13.25 3.60
N GLU A 12 11.80 -13.75 3.22
CA GLU A 12 12.55 -13.28 2.05
C GLU A 12 11.78 -13.47 0.74
N GLU A 13 10.99 -14.54 0.64
CA GLU A 13 10.16 -14.87 -0.53
C GLU A 13 9.04 -13.84 -0.78
N LEU A 14 8.69 -13.04 0.22
CA LEU A 14 7.72 -11.94 0.10
C LEU A 14 8.36 -10.64 -0.39
N ILE A 15 9.69 -10.59 -0.52
CA ILE A 15 10.42 -9.45 -1.08
C ILE A 15 10.43 -9.59 -2.61
N ALA A 16 9.65 -8.75 -3.28
CA ALA A 16 9.60 -8.71 -4.73
C ALA A 16 10.98 -8.37 -5.32
N GLN A 17 11.53 -9.26 -6.14
CA GLN A 17 12.82 -9.08 -6.80
C GLN A 17 12.71 -8.23 -8.08
N HIS A 18 11.53 -8.27 -8.71
CA HIS A 18 11.18 -7.51 -9.90
C HIS A 18 9.75 -6.97 -9.77
N PRO A 19 9.41 -5.83 -10.40
CA PRO A 19 8.04 -5.36 -10.46
C PRO A 19 7.16 -6.35 -11.24
N VAL A 20 5.85 -6.33 -10.96
CA VAL A 20 4.85 -7.00 -11.81
C VAL A 20 4.77 -6.34 -13.19
N ASP A 21 4.52 -7.11 -14.24
CA ASP A 21 4.50 -6.64 -15.64
C ASP A 21 3.49 -5.50 -15.85
N ASP A 22 2.24 -5.70 -15.43
CA ASP A 22 1.27 -4.61 -15.33
C ASP A 22 1.33 -4.00 -13.93
N ARG A 23 2.02 -2.86 -13.82
CA ARG A 23 2.14 -2.13 -12.56
C ARG A 23 0.81 -1.83 -11.88
N LYS A 24 -0.28 -1.63 -12.63
CA LYS A 24 -1.60 -1.30 -12.05
C LYS A 24 -2.24 -2.51 -11.36
N SER A 25 -1.83 -3.71 -11.74
CA SER A 25 -2.29 -4.97 -11.14
C SER A 25 -1.60 -5.30 -9.81
N SER A 26 -0.69 -4.46 -9.31
CA SER A 26 -0.10 -4.69 -7.99
C SER A 26 -1.16 -4.62 -6.89
N ARG A 27 -1.01 -5.44 -5.84
CA ARG A 27 -1.87 -5.39 -4.64
C ARG A 27 -1.72 -4.03 -3.94
N MET A 28 -2.83 -3.54 -3.37
CA MET A 28 -2.90 -2.33 -2.56
C MET A 28 -3.58 -2.66 -1.24
N LEU A 29 -2.90 -2.40 -0.13
CA LEU A 29 -3.48 -2.46 1.22
C LEU A 29 -4.04 -1.09 1.56
N VAL A 30 -5.34 -1.03 1.88
CA VAL A 30 -6.00 0.19 2.35
C VAL A 30 -6.19 0.07 3.86
N LEU A 31 -5.64 1.01 4.61
CA LEU A 31 -5.79 1.10 6.06
C LEU A 31 -6.62 2.33 6.43
N HIS A 32 -7.79 2.12 7.01
CA HIS A 32 -8.63 3.19 7.52
C HIS A 32 -8.15 3.65 8.89
N LYS A 33 -7.37 4.73 8.94
CA LYS A 33 -6.71 5.24 10.16
C LYS A 33 -7.61 5.35 11.39
N ASN A 34 -8.88 5.72 11.23
CA ASN A 34 -9.78 5.97 12.35
C ASN A 34 -10.45 4.70 12.88
N THR A 35 -10.56 3.65 12.07
CA THR A 35 -11.27 2.40 12.43
C THR A 35 -10.34 1.20 12.54
N ASN A 36 -9.09 1.31 12.06
CA ASN A 36 -8.15 0.21 11.84
C ASN A 36 -8.68 -0.88 10.90
N GLU A 37 -9.73 -0.59 10.12
CA GLU A 37 -10.21 -1.50 9.09
C GLU A 37 -9.17 -1.63 7.97
N ILE A 38 -8.97 -2.87 7.52
CA ILE A 38 -8.03 -3.21 6.45
C ILE A 38 -8.82 -3.76 5.27
N GLU A 39 -8.58 -3.20 4.09
CA GLU A 39 -9.06 -3.77 2.83
C GLU A 39 -7.89 -4.19 1.94
N HIS A 40 -8.11 -5.26 1.19
CA HIS A 40 -7.20 -5.71 0.14
C HIS A 40 -7.81 -5.40 -1.23
N LYS A 41 -7.10 -4.60 -2.02
CA LYS A 41 -7.50 -4.14 -3.35
C LYS A 41 -6.35 -4.31 -4.35
N HIS A 42 -6.55 -3.85 -5.58
CA HIS A 42 -5.47 -3.64 -6.55
C HIS A 42 -5.24 -2.15 -6.78
N PHE A 43 -4.08 -1.77 -7.29
CA PHE A 43 -3.70 -0.37 -7.41
C PHE A 43 -4.59 0.42 -8.39
N TYR A 44 -5.19 -0.24 -9.39
CA TYR A 44 -6.19 0.40 -10.24
C TYR A 44 -7.45 0.86 -9.49
N ASP A 45 -7.76 0.30 -8.31
CA ASP A 45 -8.91 0.68 -7.48
C ASP A 45 -8.70 2.02 -6.76
N ILE A 46 -7.49 2.60 -6.76
CA ILE A 46 -7.15 3.85 -6.06
C ILE A 46 -8.08 5.02 -6.41
N ILE A 47 -8.61 5.04 -7.63
CA ILE A 47 -9.51 6.08 -8.13
C ILE A 47 -10.79 6.16 -7.29
N SER A 48 -11.25 5.04 -6.73
CA SER A 48 -12.45 5.00 -5.88
C SER A 48 -12.25 5.66 -4.50
N TYR A 49 -11.01 5.90 -4.09
CA TYR A 49 -10.67 6.52 -2.80
C TYR A 49 -10.38 8.02 -2.91
N LEU A 50 -10.26 8.56 -4.13
CA LEU A 50 -9.97 9.97 -4.37
C LEU A 50 -11.27 10.73 -4.62
N LYS A 51 -11.39 11.91 -4.01
CA LYS A 51 -12.51 12.82 -4.19
C LYS A 51 -12.08 14.02 -5.02
N LYS A 52 -13.08 14.67 -5.63
CA LYS A 52 -12.85 15.96 -6.32
C LYS A 52 -12.25 16.96 -5.33
N GLY A 53 -11.11 17.53 -5.69
CA GLY A 53 -10.36 18.48 -4.86
C GLY A 53 -9.14 17.88 -4.17
N ASP A 54 -8.99 16.56 -4.16
CA ASP A 54 -7.78 15.91 -3.66
C ASP A 54 -6.60 16.18 -4.60
N VAL A 55 -5.39 16.27 -4.02
CA VAL A 55 -4.13 16.51 -4.75
C VAL A 55 -3.18 15.36 -4.53
N LEU A 56 -2.76 14.72 -5.62
CA LEU A 56 -1.69 13.74 -5.62
C LEU A 56 -0.35 14.43 -5.88
N VAL A 57 0.53 14.43 -4.88
CA VAL A 57 1.90 14.95 -5.00
C VAL A 57 2.84 13.79 -5.33
N ARG A 58 3.67 13.96 -6.37
CA ARG A 58 4.64 12.94 -6.84
C ARG A 58 6.03 13.57 -6.98
N ASN A 59 7.07 12.80 -6.64
CA ASN A 59 8.49 13.15 -6.80
C ASN A 59 9.14 12.53 -8.04
#